data_AF-A0A9E3M7C7-F1
#
_entry.id   AF-A0A9E3M7C7-F1
#
_cell.length_a   1.000
_cell.length_b   1.000
_cell.length_c   1.000
_cell.angle_alpha   90.00
_cell.angle_beta   90.00
_cell.angle_gamma   90.00
#
_symmetry.space_group_name_H-M   'P 1'
#
loop_
_entity.id
_entity.type
_entity.pdbx_description
1 polymer ?
#
loop_
_entity_poly.entity_id
_entity_poly.type
_entity_poly.pdbx_seq_one_letter_code
_entity_poly.pdbx_strand_id
1 'polypeptide(L)'
;MNSTLFSVLAGFAPFIPFFFILLFLQRPKPCPDCGQQLPRFLSPLKKTKRHWIQGGCICTKCGCDVDTAGRKVTAGTALRLRPLATAIVMLTLLCGIGAVLVTFLLQR
;
A
#
# COMPACT_ATOMS: atom_id res chain seq x y z
N MET A 1 -4.15 1.21 32.29
CA MET A 1 -4.31 1.25 30.81
C MET A 1 -5.01 2.56 30.50
N ASN A 2 -4.29 3.54 29.96
CA ASN A 2 -4.71 4.95 29.98
C ASN A 2 -5.95 5.14 29.09
N SER A 3 -6.98 5.81 29.62
CA SER A 3 -8.26 6.10 28.94
C SER A 3 -8.08 6.79 27.58
N THR A 4 -7.01 7.58 27.43
CA THR A 4 -6.60 8.19 26.16
C THR A 4 -6.18 7.17 25.10
N LEU A 5 -5.50 6.10 25.49
CA LEU A 5 -5.05 5.04 24.59
C LEU A 5 -6.23 4.20 24.08
N PHE A 6 -7.25 4.01 24.93
CA PHE A 6 -8.49 3.32 24.57
C PHE A 6 -9.30 4.11 23.53
N SER A 7 -9.46 5.43 23.72
CA SER A 7 -10.17 6.29 22.77
C SER A 7 -9.49 6.35 21.40
N VAL A 8 -8.15 6.38 21.37
CA VAL A 8 -7.37 6.35 20.12
C VAL A 8 -7.58 5.03 19.37
N LEU A 9 -7.46 3.89 20.06
CA LEU A 9 -7.69 2.56 19.46
C LEU A 9 -9.14 2.40 18.94
N ALA A 10 -10.13 2.88 19.71
CA ALA A 10 -11.53 2.85 19.30
C ALA A 10 -11.78 3.69 18.03
N GLY A 11 -11.08 4.82 17.87
CA GLY A 11 -11.16 5.63 16.65
C GLY A 11 -10.61 4.94 15.40
N PHE A 12 -9.62 4.05 15.55
CA PHE A 12 -9.06 3.26 14.44
C PHE A 12 -9.81 1.95 14.15
N ALA A 13 -10.66 1.49 15.06
CA ALA A 13 -11.44 0.26 14.92
C ALA A 13 -12.21 0.13 13.59
N PRO A 14 -12.91 1.16 13.05
CA PRO A 14 -13.62 1.03 11.77
C PRO A 14 -12.71 0.95 10.55
N PHE A 15 -11.44 1.37 10.67
CA PHE A 15 -10.48 1.30 9.57
C PHE A 15 -9.89 -0.11 9.38
N ILE A 16 -9.94 -0.95 10.40
CA ILE A 16 -9.48 -2.34 10.33
C ILE A 16 -10.26 -3.14 9.27
N PRO A 17 -11.61 -3.27 9.34
CA PRO A 17 -12.36 -4.02 8.33
C PRO A 17 -12.25 -3.38 6.94
N PHE A 18 -12.21 -2.04 6.86
CA PHE A 18 -12.00 -1.32 5.60
C PHE A 18 -10.66 -1.71 4.93
N PHE A 19 -9.58 -1.81 5.71
CA PHE A 19 -8.27 -2.24 5.21
C PHE A 19 -8.30 -3.69 4.71
N PHE A 20 -8.95 -4.60 5.45
CA PHE A 20 -9.11 -5.99 5.02
C PHE A 20 -9.91 -6.10 3.72
N ILE A 21 -11.01 -5.35 3.60
CA ILE A 21 -11.81 -5.31 2.37
C ILE A 21 -10.94 -4.86 1.19
N LEU A 22 -10.21 -3.76 1.31
CA LEU A 22 -9.30 -3.29 0.26
C LEU A 22 -8.25 -4.33 -0.14
N LEU A 23 -7.70 -5.07 0.84
CA LEU A 23 -6.71 -6.12 0.61
C LEU A 23 -7.31 -7.31 -0.15
N PHE A 24 -8.55 -7.71 0.16
CA PHE A 24 -9.24 -8.80 -0.54
C PHE A 24 -9.74 -8.41 -1.94
N LEU A 25 -10.06 -7.13 -2.18
CA LEU A 25 -10.43 -6.65 -3.52
C LEU A 25 -9.26 -6.68 -4.52
N GLN A 26 -8.01 -6.78 -4.07
CA GLN A 26 -6.87 -6.91 -4.96
C GLN A 26 -6.85 -8.31 -5.61
N ARG A 27 -7.36 -8.36 -6.86
CA ARG A 27 -7.31 -9.57 -7.68
C ARG A 27 -5.89 -9.79 -8.24
N PRO A 28 -5.37 -11.02 -8.20
CA PRO A 28 -4.11 -11.33 -8.85
C PRO A 28 -4.24 -11.07 -10.35
N LYS A 29 -3.29 -10.32 -10.91
CA LYS A 29 -3.26 -10.00 -12.33
C LYS A 29 -2.50 -11.10 -13.10
N PRO A 30 -2.90 -11.41 -14.33
CA PRO A 30 -2.13 -12.33 -15.16
C PRO A 30 -0.80 -11.69 -15.57
N CYS A 31 0.24 -12.51 -15.68
CA CYS A 31 1.52 -12.09 -16.23
C CYS A 31 1.35 -11.75 -17.72
N PRO A 32 1.87 -10.60 -18.19
CA PRO A 32 1.71 -10.17 -19.58
C PRO A 32 2.46 -11.07 -20.58
N ASP A 33 3.53 -11.75 -20.17
CA ASP A 33 4.30 -12.64 -21.06
C ASP A 33 3.75 -14.08 -21.08
N CYS A 34 3.47 -14.67 -19.90
CA CYS A 34 3.15 -16.10 -19.80
C CYS A 34 1.71 -16.41 -19.36
N GLY A 35 0.89 -15.39 -19.10
CA GLY A 35 -0.51 -15.54 -18.65
C GLY A 35 -0.70 -16.07 -17.23
N GLN A 36 0.38 -16.52 -16.56
CA GLN A 36 0.31 -17.06 -15.20
C GLN A 36 -0.21 -16.00 -14.21
N GLN A 37 -1.09 -16.38 -13.29
CA GLN A 37 -1.52 -15.48 -12.22
C GLN A 37 -0.33 -15.07 -11.34
N LEU A 38 -0.12 -13.77 -11.19
CA LEU A 38 0.93 -13.23 -10.35
C LEU A 38 0.59 -13.48 -8.87
N PRO A 39 1.60 -13.79 -8.04
CA PRO A 39 1.37 -13.99 -6.62
C PRO A 39 0.85 -12.69 -5.98
N ARG A 40 -0.24 -12.78 -5.22
CA ARG A 40 -0.80 -11.63 -4.49
C ARG A 40 0.21 -11.08 -3.47
N PHE A 41 0.97 -11.97 -2.84
CA PHE A 41 2.02 -11.63 -1.89
C PHE A 41 3.34 -12.24 -2.34
N LEU A 42 4.30 -11.38 -2.68
CA LEU A 42 5.67 -11.81 -2.91
C LEU A 42 6.45 -11.70 -1.60
N SER A 43 7.23 -12.74 -1.28
CA SER A 43 8.06 -12.72 -0.07
C SER A 43 9.03 -11.54 -0.09
N PRO A 44 9.29 -10.90 1.07
CA PRO A 44 10.18 -9.74 1.15
C PRO A 44 11.59 -10.04 0.65
N LEU A 45 12.05 -11.29 0.81
CA LEU A 45 13.36 -11.77 0.34
C LEU A 45 13.46 -11.86 -1.19
N LYS A 46 12.33 -12.01 -1.89
CA LYS A 46 12.27 -12.08 -3.37
C LYS A 46 11.99 -10.71 -3.99
N LYS A 47 11.74 -9.67 -3.18
CA LYS A 47 11.55 -8.31 -3.67
C LYS A 47 12.90 -7.67 -3.99
N THR A 48 13.04 -7.17 -5.22
CA THR A 48 14.18 -6.35 -5.62
C THR A 48 14.05 -4.95 -5.02
N LYS A 49 15.15 -4.18 -4.99
CA LYS A 49 15.14 -2.77 -4.53
C LYS A 49 14.05 -1.95 -5.23
N ARG A 50 13.82 -2.21 -6.53
CA ARG A 50 12.75 -1.58 -7.29
C ARG A 50 11.36 -1.96 -6.76
N HIS A 51 11.10 -3.24 -6.50
CA HIS A 51 9.82 -3.69 -5.94
C HIS A 51 9.55 -3.10 -4.55
N TRP A 52 10.60 -2.82 -3.78
CA TRP A 52 10.45 -2.13 -2.49
C TRP A 52 10.03 -0.68 -2.64
N ILE A 53 10.56 0.03 -3.65
CA ILE A 53 10.29 1.45 -3.84
C ILE A 53 8.99 1.70 -4.63
N GLN A 54 8.72 0.90 -5.65
CA GLN A 54 7.59 1.10 -6.58
C GLN A 54 6.46 0.08 -6.45
N GLY A 55 6.68 -0.99 -5.71
CA GLY A 55 5.84 -2.18 -5.78
C GLY A 55 6.08 -2.98 -7.06
N GLY A 56 5.22 -3.97 -7.30
CA GLY A 56 5.37 -4.93 -8.39
C GLY A 56 5.98 -6.24 -7.93
N CYS A 57 6.20 -7.15 -8.88
CA CYS A 57 6.74 -8.48 -8.63
C CYS A 57 7.38 -9.08 -9.87
N ILE A 58 8.30 -10.02 -9.65
CA ILE A 58 8.81 -10.91 -10.70
C ILE A 58 7.89 -12.12 -10.79
N CYS A 59 7.50 -12.48 -12.01
CA CYS A 59 6.79 -13.71 -12.28
C CYS A 59 7.67 -14.92 -11.95
N THR A 60 7.19 -15.84 -11.12
CA THR A 60 7.93 -17.06 -10.72
C THR A 60 8.09 -18.08 -11.84
N LYS A 61 7.32 -17.96 -12.93
CA LYS A 61 7.33 -18.88 -14.07
C LYS A 61 8.27 -18.41 -15.19
N CYS A 62 8.11 -17.18 -15.67
CA CYS A 62 8.89 -16.65 -16.80
C CYS A 62 9.97 -15.64 -16.39
N GLY A 63 10.04 -15.22 -15.12
CA GLY A 63 11.03 -14.24 -14.67
C GLY A 63 10.74 -12.79 -15.09
N CYS A 64 9.64 -12.51 -15.79
CA CYS A 64 9.26 -11.16 -16.20
C CYS A 64 9.00 -10.26 -14.98
N ASP A 65 9.58 -9.05 -15.00
CA ASP A 65 9.29 -8.00 -14.03
C ASP A 65 7.98 -7.29 -14.39
N VAL A 66 7.07 -7.18 -13.43
CA VAL A 66 5.72 -6.62 -13.60
C VAL A 66 5.46 -5.54 -12.56
N ASP A 67 4.90 -4.41 -12.99
CA ASP A 67 4.50 -3.31 -12.10
C ASP A 67 3.21 -3.63 -11.29
N THR A 68 2.84 -2.73 -10.38
CA THR A 68 1.57 -2.83 -9.63
C THR A 68 0.31 -2.74 -10.51
N ALA A 69 0.42 -2.14 -11.70
CA ALA A 69 -0.64 -2.13 -12.71
C ALA A 69 -0.77 -3.47 -13.46
N GLY A 70 0.18 -4.40 -13.35
CA GLY A 70 0.20 -5.67 -14.09
C GLY A 70 0.91 -5.57 -15.45
N ARG A 71 1.66 -4.49 -15.70
CA ARG A 71 2.37 -4.25 -16.95
C ARG A 71 3.81 -4.70 -16.86
N LYS A 72 4.34 -5.26 -17.95
CA LYS A 72 5.75 -5.63 -18.08
C LYS A 72 6.61 -4.40 -17.95
N VAL A 73 7.68 -4.51 -17.17
CA VAL A 73 8.62 -3.42 -16.99
C VAL A 73 9.93 -3.77 -17.68
N THR A 74 10.36 -2.89 -18.58
CA THR A 74 11.67 -2.97 -19.20
C THR A 74 12.74 -2.50 -18.21
N ALA A 75 13.83 -3.26 -18.14
CA ALA A 75 14.99 -2.91 -17.32
C ALA A 75 15.55 -1.56 -17.82
N GLY A 76 15.55 -0.54 -16.95
CA GLY A 76 15.97 0.83 -17.29
C GLY A 76 14.89 1.91 -17.14
N THR A 77 13.65 1.55 -16.79
CA THR A 77 12.60 2.55 -16.53
C THR A 77 12.85 3.32 -15.23
N ALA A 78 12.88 4.66 -15.35
CA ALA A 78 13.16 5.60 -14.26
C ALA A 78 12.19 5.45 -13.07
N LEU A 79 12.70 5.70 -11.86
CA LEU A 79 11.88 5.63 -10.67
C LEU A 79 10.74 6.68 -10.70
N ARG A 80 9.47 6.25 -10.78
CA ARG A 80 8.31 7.13 -10.55
C ARG A 80 8.21 7.50 -9.06
N LEU A 81 8.70 8.69 -8.70
CA LEU A 81 8.56 9.30 -7.37
C LEU A 81 7.13 9.83 -7.09
N ARG A 82 6.33 10.03 -8.13
CA ARG A 82 5.01 10.64 -8.06
C ARG A 82 4.04 10.02 -7.03
N PRO A 83 3.87 8.68 -6.92
CA PRO A 83 2.97 8.08 -5.94
C PRO A 83 3.42 8.28 -4.49
N LEU A 84 4.72 8.46 -4.26
CA LEU A 84 5.28 8.68 -2.92
C LEU A 84 4.91 10.07 -2.41
N ALA A 85 4.98 11.10 -3.27
CA ALA A 85 4.53 12.44 -2.93
C ALA A 85 3.02 12.49 -2.62
N THR A 86 2.19 11.75 -3.38
CA THR A 86 0.74 11.71 -3.13
C THR A 86 0.40 11.03 -1.81
N ALA A 87 1.12 9.95 -1.45
CA ALA A 87 0.95 9.27 -0.18
C ALA A 87 1.32 10.17 1.02
N ILE A 88 2.42 10.93 0.92
CA ILE A 88 2.84 11.88 1.96
C ILE A 88 1.76 12.96 2.17
N VAL A 89 1.25 13.55 1.09
CA VAL A 89 0.21 14.60 1.17
C VAL A 89 -1.08 14.08 1.78
N MET A 90 -1.50 12.87 1.43
CA MET A 90 -2.67 12.24 2.04
C MET A 90 -2.47 11.95 3.52
N LEU A 91 -1.27 11.50 3.92
CA LEU A 91 -0.95 11.23 5.31
C LEU A 91 -0.96 12.52 6.16
N THR A 92 -0.40 13.62 5.64
CA THR A 92 -0.39 14.91 6.35
C THR A 92 -1.79 15.48 6.51
N LEU A 93 -2.65 15.35 5.49
CA LEU A 93 -4.07 15.72 5.58
C LEU A 93 -4.80 14.89 6.65
N LEU A 94 -4.61 13.57 6.65
CA LEU A 94 -5.28 12.68 7.62
C LEU A 94 -4.85 12.99 9.07
N CYS A 95 -3.54 13.16 9.30
CA CYS A 95 -3.01 13.55 10.60
C CYS A 95 -3.47 14.96 11.02
N GLY A 96 -3.51 15.92 10.10
CA GLY A 96 -3.97 17.28 10.37
C GLY A 96 -5.43 17.32 10.81
N ILE A 97 -6.31 16.62 10.08
CA ILE A 97 -7.74 16.52 10.44
C ILE A 97 -7.89 15.84 11.81
N GLY A 98 -7.17 14.74 12.05
CA GLY A 98 -7.19 14.04 13.33
C GLY A 98 -6.73 14.92 14.50
N ALA A 99 -5.65 15.68 14.32
CA ALA A 99 -5.13 16.59 15.35
C ALA A 99 -6.14 17.70 15.67
N VAL A 100 -6.75 18.32 14.65
CA VAL A 100 -7.77 19.37 14.84
C VAL A 100 -8.99 18.82 15.60
N LEU A 101 -9.48 17.63 15.21
CA LEU A 101 -10.63 17.01 15.87
C LEU A 101 -10.34 16.67 17.33
N VAL A 102 -9.14 16.17 17.62
CA VAL A 102 -8.71 15.87 19.00
C VAL A 102 -8.58 17.16 19.82
N THR A 103 -7.99 18.22 19.28
CA THR A 103 -7.92 19.52 19.98
C THR A 103 -9.32 20.08 20.26
N PHE A 104 -10.25 19.94 19.32
CA PHE A 104 -11.63 20.41 19.49
C PHE A 104 -12.40 19.59 20.55
N LEU A 105 -12.17 18.28 20.60
CA LEU A 105 -12.76 17.40 21.62
C LEU A 105 -12.14 17.58 23.01
N LEU A 106 -10.87 18.00 23.10
CA LEU A 106 -10.21 18.31 24.38
C LEU A 106 -10.57 19.69 24.93
N GLN A 107 -11.00 20.62 24.07
CA GLN A 107 -11.45 21.96 24.48
C GLN A 107 -12.91 22.01 24.92
N ARG A 108 -13.65 20.90 24.78
CA ARG A 108 -15.05 20.76 25.13
C ARG A 108 -15.21 19.92 26.39
#